data_AF-A0AAU4GTQ4-F1
#
_entry.id   AF-A0AAU4GTQ4-F1
#
_cell.length_a   1.000
_cell.length_b   1.000
_cell.length_c   1.000
_cell.angle_alpha   90.00
_cell.angle_beta   90.00
_cell.angle_gamma   90.00
#
_symmetry.space_group_name_H-M   'P 1'
#
loop_
_entity.id
_entity.type
_entity.pdbx_description
1 polymer ?
#
loop_
_entity_poly.entity_id
_entity_poly.type
_entity_poly.pdbx_seq_one_letter_code
_entity_poly.pdbx_strand_id
1 'polypeptide(L)' 'MEAEYFGGVGRQRAALWADGPLAAGPWDKPRKLRLFRTPSPISHVLRRLGAASGLGEDEFAAVGLDRHRTNDGWISASS' A
#
# COMPACT_ATOMS: atom_id res chain seq x y z
N MET A 1 2.24 -28.67 -7.63
CA MET A 1 1.32 -28.10 -8.63
C MET A 1 1.67 -26.63 -8.72
N GLU A 2 2.44 -26.29 -9.74
CA GLU A 2 2.86 -24.92 -10.06
C GLU A 2 1.59 -24.14 -10.41
N ALA A 3 1.22 -23.17 -9.58
CA ALA A 3 0.19 -22.21 -9.97
C ALA A 3 0.80 -21.38 -11.10
N GLU A 4 0.25 -21.51 -12.31
CA GLU A 4 0.51 -20.57 -13.40
C GLU A 4 0.31 -19.15 -12.88
N TYR A 5 1.41 -18.47 -12.55
CA TYR A 5 1.36 -17.06 -12.22
C TYR A 5 1.12 -16.35 -13.55
N PHE A 6 -0.15 -16.09 -13.84
CA PHE A 6 -0.60 -15.34 -14.99
C PHE A 6 0.33 -14.13 -15.20
N GLY A 7 0.93 -14.05 -16.39
CA GLY A 7 1.66 -12.88 -16.89
C GLY A 7 0.76 -11.67 -17.12
N GLY A 8 -0.11 -11.35 -16.16
CA GLY A 8 -0.95 -10.17 -16.12
C GLY A 8 -0.18 -9.01 -15.52
N VAL A 9 -0.22 -7.85 -16.19
CA VAL A 9 0.37 -6.62 -15.65
C VAL A 9 -0.42 -6.21 -14.40
N GLY A 10 0.15 -6.43 -13.21
CA GLY A 10 -0.46 -6.10 -11.93
C GLY A 10 -0.91 -4.63 -11.86
N ARG A 11 -2.16 -4.40 -11.44
CA ARG A 11 -2.72 -3.07 -11.21
C ARG A 11 -2.71 -2.79 -9.71
N GLN A 12 -2.37 -1.55 -9.34
CA GLN A 12 -2.44 -1.12 -7.95
C GLN A 12 -3.50 -0.04 -7.79
N ARG A 13 -4.35 -0.22 -6.77
CA ARG A 13 -5.35 0.75 -6.33
C ARG A 13 -5.23 0.88 -4.82
N ALA A 14 -5.38 2.09 -4.31
CA ALA A 14 -5.33 2.34 -2.89
C ALA A 14 -6.32 3.43 -2.49
N ALA A 15 -6.87 3.34 -1.30
CA ALA A 15 -7.72 4.35 -0.71
C ALA A 15 -7.49 4.39 0.81
N LEU A 16 -7.84 5.51 1.43
CA LEU A 16 -7.67 5.74 2.85
C LEU A 16 -9.05 5.94 3.49
N TRP A 17 -9.35 5.15 4.50
CA TRP A 17 -10.49 5.34 5.39
C TRP A 17 -9.98 5.86 6.73
N ALA A 18 -10.69 6.82 7.31
CA ALA A 18 -10.43 7.34 8.66
C ALA A 18 -11.77 7.54 9.35
N ASP A 19 -11.89 7.04 10.59
CA ASP A 19 -13.08 7.16 11.44
C ASP A 19 -14.39 6.62 10.84
N GLY A 20 -14.28 5.69 9.87
CA GLY A 20 -15.41 5.10 9.16
C GLY A 20 -15.56 5.55 7.70
N PRO A 21 -15.64 6.85 7.37
CA PRO A 21 -15.77 7.30 5.98
C PRO A 21 -14.48 7.15 5.17
N LEU A 22 -14.64 7.21 3.84
CA LEU A 22 -13.53 7.32 2.91
C LEU A 22 -12.89 8.71 3.05
N ALA A 23 -11.72 8.77 3.67
CA ALA A 23 -10.99 10.02 3.86
C ALA A 23 -10.31 10.49 2.56
N ALA A 24 -9.86 9.55 1.71
CA ALA A 24 -9.27 9.90 0.42
C ALA A 24 -9.10 8.75 -0.58
N GLY A 25 -8.93 9.10 -1.85
CA GLY A 25 -8.83 8.15 -2.97
C GLY A 25 -10.21 7.83 -3.55
N PRO A 26 -10.36 6.72 -4.29
CA PRO A 26 -9.34 5.75 -4.64
C PRO A 26 -8.35 6.28 -5.69
N TRP A 27 -7.05 6.06 -5.48
CA TRP A 27 -6.04 6.31 -6.49
C TRP A 27 -5.82 5.07 -7.35
N ASP A 28 -5.92 5.25 -8.65
CA ASP A 28 -5.57 4.27 -9.67
C ASP A 28 -4.42 4.84 -10.50
N LYS A 29 -3.38 4.05 -10.76
CA LYS A 29 -2.33 4.45 -11.70
C LYS A 29 -2.51 3.69 -13.03
N PRO A 30 -2.89 4.36 -14.13
CA PRO A 30 -2.86 3.74 -15.44
C PRO A 30 -1.41 3.48 -15.90
N ARG A 31 -1.18 2.30 -16.48
CA ARG A 31 0.10 1.66 -16.90
C ARG A 31 1.13 2.54 -17.63
N LYS A 32 0.76 3.70 -18.19
CA LYS A 32 1.54 4.35 -19.27
C LYS A 32 2.54 5.42 -18.84
N LEU A 33 2.74 5.66 -17.56
CA LEU A 33 3.80 6.56 -17.10
C LEU A 33 4.84 5.81 -16.26
N ARG A 34 5.71 5.05 -16.95
CA ARG A 34 7.06 4.70 -16.44
C ARG A 34 7.99 5.93 -16.39
N LEU A 35 7.43 7.13 -16.45
CA LEU A 35 8.13 8.38 -16.54
C LEU A 35 7.73 9.22 -15.32
N PHE A 36 8.73 9.45 -14.48
CA PHE A 36 8.77 10.41 -13.37
C PHE A 36 8.18 9.96 -12.02
N ARG A 37 9.08 9.93 -11.00
CA ARG A 37 9.07 10.56 -9.66
C ARG A 37 7.81 10.53 -8.77
N THR A 38 6.67 10.08 -9.26
CA THR A 38 5.41 10.11 -8.52
C THR A 38 5.27 8.82 -7.71
N PRO A 39 5.01 8.89 -6.39
CA PRO A 39 4.82 7.71 -5.54
C PRO A 39 3.72 6.78 -6.09
N SER A 40 3.84 5.48 -5.84
CA SER A 40 2.80 4.49 -6.16
C SER A 40 1.48 4.81 -5.41
N PRO A 41 0.30 4.29 -5.82
CA PRO A 41 -0.93 4.50 -5.07
C PRO A 41 -0.83 4.12 -3.59
N ILE A 42 -0.13 3.03 -3.24
CA ILE A 42 0.03 2.64 -1.83
C ILE A 42 0.99 3.58 -1.09
N SER A 43 2.09 3.98 -1.71
CA SER A 43 3.01 4.97 -1.14
C SER A 43 2.30 6.31 -0.87
N HIS A 44 1.32 6.67 -1.70
CA HIS A 44 0.51 7.87 -1.48
C HIS A 44 -0.38 7.75 -0.23
N VAL A 45 -0.95 6.57 0.04
CA VAL A 45 -1.72 6.31 1.26
C VAL A 45 -0.81 6.29 2.48
N LEU A 46 0.31 5.57 2.43
CA LEU A 46 1.25 5.44 3.55
C LEU A 46 1.80 6.81 4.00
N ARG A 47 2.13 7.68 3.05
CA ARG A 47 2.57 9.05 3.37
C ARG A 47 1.48 9.88 4.05
N ARG A 48 0.20 9.65 3.73
CA ARG A 48 -0.93 10.29 4.43
C ARG A 48 -1.16 9.73 5.84
N LEU A 49 -0.74 8.49 6.07
CA LEU A 49 -0.68 7.89 7.41
C LEU A 49 0.55 8.35 8.22
N GLY A 50 1.41 9.20 7.65
CA GLY A 50 2.57 9.75 8.33
C GLY A 50 3.89 9.02 8.02
N ALA A 51 3.92 8.11 7.04
CA ALA A 51 5.17 7.48 6.62
C ALA A 51 6.18 8.53 6.13
N ALA A 52 7.27 8.70 6.87
CA ALA A 52 8.47 9.36 6.37
C ALA A 52 9.23 8.32 5.51
N SER A 53 9.47 8.63 4.23
CA SER A 53 10.26 7.78 3.34
C SER A 53 11.59 8.44 3.05
N GLY A 54 12.60 8.16 3.88
CA GLY A 54 13.98 8.22 3.44
C GLY A 54 14.23 7.21 2.31
N LEU A 55 15.31 7.41 1.55
CA LEU A 55 15.71 6.45 0.51
C LEU A 55 16.07 5.11 1.18
N GLY A 56 15.31 4.05 0.86
CA GLY A 56 15.54 2.70 1.39
C GLY A 56 14.77 2.37 2.68
N GLU A 57 13.99 3.31 3.22
CA GLU A 57 13.13 3.04 4.37
C GLU A 57 11.81 2.38 3.95
N ASP A 58 11.34 1.45 4.78
CA ASP A 58 10.09 0.75 4.56
C ASP A 58 8.91 1.61 5.05
N GLU A 59 8.15 2.16 4.08
CA GLU A 59 6.96 2.97 4.35
C GLU A 59 5.89 2.24 5.18
N PHE A 60 5.83 0.90 5.19
CA PHE A 60 4.89 0.14 6.03
C PHE A 60 5.34 0.11 7.49
N ALA A 61 6.63 -0.16 7.72
CA ALA A 61 7.21 -0.15 9.05
C ALA A 61 7.14 1.25 9.68
N ALA A 62 7.33 2.29 8.87
CA ALA A 62 7.22 3.70 9.31
C ALA A 62 5.85 4.05 9.91
N VAL A 63 4.79 3.31 9.56
CA VAL A 63 3.43 3.49 10.11
C VAL A 63 2.96 2.30 10.96
N GLY A 64 3.88 1.42 11.36
CA GLY A 64 3.61 0.26 12.22
C GLY A 64 2.79 -0.85 11.55
N LEU A 65 2.61 -0.82 10.23
CA LEU A 65 1.87 -1.83 9.47
C LEU A 65 2.72 -3.08 9.17
N ASP A 66 4.02 -3.06 9.45
CA ASP A 66 4.91 -4.22 9.35
C ASP A 66 4.46 -5.38 10.24
N ARG A 67 3.85 -5.07 11.39
CA ARG A 67 3.27 -6.03 12.34
C ARG A 67 2.09 -6.81 11.76
N HIS A 68 1.50 -6.31 10.68
CA HIS A 68 0.33 -6.89 10.03
C HIS A 68 0.63 -7.36 8.60
N ARG A 69 1.88 -7.74 8.33
CA ARG A 69 2.29 -8.36 7.05
C ARG A 69 1.71 -9.76 6.85
N THR A 70 1.26 -10.40 7.92
CA THR A 70 0.60 -11.71 7.89
C THR A 70 -0.81 -11.62 8.46
N ASN A 71 -1.68 -12.54 8.07
CA ASN A 71 -3.02 -12.64 8.64
C ASN A 71 -2.97 -12.85 10.15
N ASP A 72 -2.01 -13.65 10.63
CA ASP A 72 -1.80 -13.86 12.08
C ASP A 72 -1.50 -12.54 12.79
N GLY A 73 -0.68 -11.67 12.18
CA GLY A 73 -0.38 -10.34 12.71
C GLY A 73 -1.60 -9.41 12.80
N TRP A 74 -2.59 -9.57 11.92
CA TRP A 74 -3.87 -8.88 12.03
C TRP A 74 -4.73 -9.44 13.17
N ILE A 75 -4.82 -10.77 13.25
CA ILE A 75 -5.64 -11.46 14.26
C ILE A 75 -5.15 -11.12 15.67
N SER A 76 -3.84 -11.18 15.92
CA SER A 76 -3.26 -10.89 17.24
C SER A 76 -3.45 -9.45 17.71
N ALA A 77 -3.64 -8.49 16.80
CA ALA A 77 -3.84 -7.08 17.15
C ALA A 77 -5.30 -6.70 17.40
N SER A 78 -6.21 -7.62 17.12
CA SER A 78 -7.66 -7.45 17.28
C SER A 78 -8.25 -8.12 18.52
N SER A 79 -7.38 -8.72 19.36
CA SER A 79 -7.71 -9.34 20.66
C SER A 79 -7.35 -8.40 21.80
#